data_AF-A0A9W5Z2N4-F1
#
_entry.id   AF-A0A9W5Z2N4-F1
#
_cell.length_a   1.000
_cell.length_b   1.000
_cell.length_c   1.000
_cell.angle_alpha   90.00
_cell.angle_beta   90.00
_cell.angle_gamma   90.00
#
_symmetry.space_group_name_H-M   'P 1'
#
loop_
_entity.id
_entity.type
_entity.pdbx_description
1 polymer ?
#
loop_
_entity_poly.entity_id
_entity_poly.type
_entity_poly.pdbx_seq_one_letter_code
_entity_poly.pdbx_strand_id
1 'polypeptide(L)'
;MSFDSRPDAVIPRAVTGTLNVLKAAQEEGTVRRVVLTSSSTAALCAVQNDAGIVVDEDTWNYTSIEAAWSVNTPEEQKPGVVYSASKTKQELAAWEWHRHASCGFVLNTILPNVN
;
A
#
# COMPACT_ATOMS: atom_id res chain seq x y z
N MET A 1 15.33 -0.24 9.38
CA MET A 1 14.43 -1.14 8.61
C MET A 1 15.26 -1.75 7.50
N SER A 2 15.34 -3.08 7.40
CA SER A 2 15.97 -3.72 6.23
C SER A 2 14.90 -3.89 5.16
N PHE A 3 15.12 -3.35 3.96
CA PHE A 3 14.21 -3.51 2.84
C PHE A 3 14.60 -4.79 2.07
N ASP A 4 13.66 -5.75 1.98
CA ASP A 4 13.84 -6.97 1.17
C ASP A 4 13.48 -6.65 -0.30
N SER A 5 14.32 -7.07 -1.23
CA SER A 5 14.15 -6.84 -2.67
C SER A 5 13.24 -7.88 -3.34
N ARG A 6 12.77 -8.90 -2.61
CA ARG A 6 11.92 -9.97 -3.16
C ARG A 6 10.44 -9.61 -3.08
N PRO A 7 9.77 -9.36 -4.22
CA PRO A 7 8.36 -8.95 -4.22
C PRO A 7 7.42 -10.03 -3.66
N ASP A 8 7.72 -11.31 -3.89
CA ASP A 8 6.98 -12.48 -3.41
C ASP A 8 7.05 -12.67 -1.88
N ALA A 9 8.11 -12.17 -1.25
CA ALA A 9 8.25 -12.22 0.21
C ALA A 9 7.55 -11.05 0.92
N VAL A 10 7.51 -9.87 0.29
CA VAL A 10 7.07 -8.62 0.91
C VAL A 10 5.60 -8.30 0.62
N ILE A 11 5.20 -8.31 -0.66
CA ILE A 11 3.88 -7.85 -1.09
C ILE A 11 2.77 -8.73 -0.51
N PRO A 12 2.83 -10.09 -0.60
CA PRO A 12 1.78 -10.94 -0.02
C PRO A 12 1.67 -10.80 1.50
N ARG A 13 2.80 -10.58 2.19
CA ARG A 13 2.82 -10.36 3.65
C ARG A 13 2.09 -9.07 4.02
N ALA A 14 2.36 -7.97 3.31
CA ALA A 14 1.69 -6.69 3.56
C ALA A 14 0.18 -6.81 3.32
N VAL A 15 -0.24 -7.38 2.18
CA VAL A 15 -1.66 -7.60 1.86
C VAL A 15 -2.34 -8.49 2.89
N THR A 16 -1.77 -9.66 3.18
CA THR A 16 -2.36 -10.62 4.13
C THR A 16 -2.43 -10.04 5.53
N GLY A 17 -1.38 -9.35 5.98
CA GLY A 17 -1.36 -8.71 7.29
C GLY A 17 -2.47 -7.68 7.45
N THR A 18 -2.63 -6.79 6.45
CA THR A 18 -3.72 -5.79 6.46
C THR A 18 -5.09 -6.44 6.46
N LEU A 19 -5.34 -7.42 5.59
CA LEU A 19 -6.63 -8.11 5.53
C LEU A 19 -6.96 -8.87 6.82
N ASN A 20 -5.97 -9.50 7.46
CA ASN A 20 -6.18 -10.21 8.72
C ASN A 20 -6.59 -9.25 9.85
N VAL A 21 -5.97 -8.07 9.94
CA VAL A 21 -6.36 -7.05 10.93
C VAL A 21 -7.78 -6.55 10.68
N LEU A 22 -8.15 -6.28 9.42
CA LEU A 22 -9.49 -5.82 9.08
C LEU A 22 -10.57 -6.86 9.38
N LYS A 23 -10.30 -8.15 9.09
CA LYS A 23 -11.19 -9.26 9.44
C LYS A 23 -11.32 -9.43 10.95
N ALA A 24 -10.22 -9.37 11.69
CA ALA A 24 -10.27 -9.42 13.15
C ALA A 24 -11.09 -8.26 13.75
N ALA A 25 -10.96 -7.05 13.20
CA ALA A 25 -11.77 -5.90 13.61
C ALA A 25 -13.26 -6.10 13.31
N GLN A 26 -13.60 -6.75 12.19
CA GLN A 26 -14.98 -7.12 11.86
C GLN A 26 -15.52 -8.19 12.82
N GLU A 27 -14.75 -9.24 13.08
CA GLU A 27 -15.14 -10.35 13.96
C GLU A 27 -15.37 -9.91 15.40
N GLU A 28 -14.56 -8.96 15.89
CA GLU A 28 -14.73 -8.34 17.21
C GLU A 28 -16.08 -7.63 17.34
N GLY A 29 -16.61 -7.05 16.25
CA GLY A 29 -17.94 -6.44 16.19
C GLY A 29 -18.14 -5.14 16.99
N THR A 30 -17.23 -4.82 17.92
CA THR A 30 -17.25 -3.58 18.72
C THR A 30 -16.43 -2.45 18.11
N VAL A 31 -15.53 -2.75 17.17
CA VAL A 31 -14.70 -1.78 16.47
C VAL A 31 -15.56 -0.88 15.59
N ARG A 32 -15.39 0.44 15.73
CA ARG A 32 -16.16 1.44 14.95
C ARG A 32 -15.35 2.14 13.88
N ARG A 33 -14.02 2.19 14.01
CA ARG A 33 -13.12 2.83 13.05
C ARG A 33 -11.79 2.11 13.00
N VAL A 34 -11.25 1.96 11.81
CA VAL A 34 -9.88 1.51 11.56
C VAL A 34 -9.16 2.58 10.76
N VAL A 35 -7.93 2.93 11.18
CA VAL A 35 -7.05 3.82 10.42
C VAL A 35 -5.83 3.00 9.98
N LEU A 36 -5.67 2.82 8.68
CA LEU A 36 -4.53 2.14 8.10
C LEU A 36 -3.42 3.15 7.81
N THR A 37 -2.25 2.94 8.42
CA THR A 37 -1.05 3.69 8.07
C THR A 37 -0.46 3.15 6.78
N SER A 38 -0.67 3.91 5.71
CA SER A 38 -0.08 3.67 4.40
C SER A 38 1.17 4.54 4.22
N SER A 39 1.44 5.06 3.03
CA SER A 39 2.58 5.93 2.71
C SER A 39 2.28 6.72 1.45
N SER A 40 2.88 7.89 1.27
CA SER A 40 2.80 8.64 0.00
C SER A 40 3.19 7.80 -1.21
N THR A 41 4.08 6.82 -1.03
CA THR A 41 4.51 5.89 -2.10
C THR A 41 3.40 4.98 -2.62
N ALA A 42 2.28 4.84 -1.90
CA ALA A 42 1.09 4.17 -2.40
C ALA A 42 0.40 4.96 -3.54
N ALA A 43 0.55 6.29 -3.54
CA ALA A 43 0.06 7.17 -4.59
C ALA A 43 1.13 7.45 -5.64
N LEU A 44 2.35 7.82 -5.22
CA LEU A 44 3.43 8.22 -6.12
C LEU A 44 4.81 8.10 -5.45
N CYS A 45 5.83 7.73 -6.24
CA CYS A 45 7.23 8.00 -5.90
C CYS A 45 7.67 9.29 -6.59
N ALA A 46 8.13 10.29 -5.83
CA ALA A 46 8.50 11.59 -6.39
C ALA A 46 9.59 11.45 -7.46
N VAL A 47 9.35 12.05 -8.63
CA VAL A 47 10.31 12.14 -9.73
C VAL A 47 10.88 13.56 -9.75
N GLN A 48 12.20 13.68 -9.76
CA GLN A 48 12.86 14.98 -9.76
C GLN A 48 12.57 15.74 -11.06
N ASN A 49 12.23 17.03 -10.94
CA ASN A 49 11.95 17.95 -12.04
C ASN A 49 10.69 17.64 -12.86
N ASP A 50 9.77 16.82 -12.34
CA ASP A 50 8.45 16.62 -12.95
C ASP A 50 7.44 17.61 -12.34
N ALA A 51 7.28 18.75 -13.01
CA ALA A 51 6.39 19.81 -12.56
C ALA A 51 4.95 19.54 -13.04
N GLY A 52 3.97 19.82 -12.16
CA GLY A 52 2.55 19.74 -12.52
C GLY A 52 1.86 18.43 -12.17
N ILE A 53 2.51 17.52 -11.44
CA ILE A 53 1.84 16.34 -10.88
C ILE A 53 0.85 16.79 -9.80
N VAL A 54 -0.42 16.46 -10.02
CA VAL A 54 -1.49 16.60 -9.03
C VAL A 54 -1.77 15.22 -8.46
N VAL A 55 -1.76 15.10 -7.14
CA VAL A 55 -2.07 13.86 -6.41
C VAL A 55 -3.35 14.09 -5.62
N ASP A 56 -4.32 13.21 -5.82
CA ASP A 56 -5.60 13.16 -5.12
C ASP A 56 -5.85 11.76 -4.55
N GLU A 57 -7.03 11.53 -3.96
CA GLU A 57 -7.41 10.26 -3.33
C GLU A 57 -7.55 9.09 -4.32
N ASP A 58 -7.64 9.37 -5.63
CA ASP A 58 -7.75 8.37 -6.70
C ASP A 58 -6.40 8.08 -7.39
N THR A 59 -5.32 8.72 -6.93
CA THR A 59 -3.98 8.53 -7.47
C THR A 59 -3.32 7.28 -6.87
N TRP A 60 -2.89 6.35 -7.74
CA TRP A 60 -2.27 5.07 -7.34
C TRP A 60 -0.95 4.78 -8.05
N ASN A 61 0.02 4.24 -7.31
CA ASN A 61 1.34 3.92 -7.84
C ASN A 61 1.40 2.54 -8.51
N TYR A 62 0.64 2.36 -9.59
CA TYR A 62 0.67 1.11 -10.38
C TYR A 62 2.06 0.83 -10.99
N THR A 63 2.82 1.89 -11.30
CA THR A 63 4.20 1.77 -11.80
C THR A 63 5.10 1.02 -10.83
N SER A 64 4.99 1.28 -9.52
CA SER A 64 5.77 0.55 -8.52
C SER A 64 5.43 -0.94 -8.48
N ILE A 65 4.15 -1.30 -8.69
CA ILE A 65 3.71 -2.68 -8.74
C ILE A 65 4.36 -3.40 -9.91
N GLU A 66 4.33 -2.81 -11.10
CA GLU A 66 4.96 -3.39 -12.29
C GLU A 66 6.48 -3.50 -12.12
N ALA A 67 7.13 -2.44 -11.65
CA ALA A 67 8.58 -2.41 -11.41
C ALA A 67 9.02 -3.42 -10.34
N ALA A 68 8.20 -3.69 -9.32
CA ALA A 68 8.52 -4.70 -8.31
C ALA A 68 8.69 -6.10 -8.89
N TRP A 69 8.01 -6.43 -10.00
CA TRP A 69 8.12 -7.72 -10.69
C TRP A 69 9.01 -7.70 -11.95
N SER A 70 9.41 -6.50 -12.41
CA SER A 70 10.26 -6.36 -13.59
C SER A 70 11.70 -6.83 -13.32
N VAL A 71 12.25 -7.60 -14.26
CA VAL A 71 13.68 -7.96 -14.30
C VAL A 71 14.58 -6.78 -14.69
N ASN A 72 14.00 -5.72 -15.25
CA ASN A 72 14.73 -4.53 -15.70
C ASN A 72 14.88 -3.47 -14.60
N THR A 73 14.28 -3.66 -13.43
CA THR A 73 14.42 -2.74 -12.31
C THR A 73 15.82 -2.88 -11.70
N PRO A 74 16.62 -1.79 -11.61
CA PRO A 74 17.97 -1.85 -11.04
C PRO A 74 17.98 -2.42 -9.62
N GLU A 75 18.98 -3.23 -9.31
CA GLU A 75 19.07 -3.96 -8.03
C GLU A 75 19.09 -3.00 -6.84
N GLU A 76 19.77 -1.87 -6.98
CA GLU A 76 19.87 -0.81 -5.96
C GLU A 76 18.53 -0.10 -5.71
N GLN A 77 17.63 -0.07 -6.68
CA GLN A 77 16.29 0.54 -6.55
C GLN A 77 15.25 -0.49 -6.09
N LYS A 78 15.52 -1.78 -6.30
CA LYS A 78 14.57 -2.86 -6.07
C LYS A 78 13.94 -2.86 -4.68
N PRO A 79 14.69 -2.67 -3.58
CA PRO A 79 14.08 -2.67 -2.23
C PRO A 79 13.06 -1.54 -2.03
N GLY A 80 13.36 -0.33 -2.52
CA GLY A 80 12.45 0.82 -2.42
C GLY A 80 11.21 0.67 -3.31
N VAL A 81 11.38 0.10 -4.50
CA VAL A 81 10.27 -0.23 -5.41
C VAL A 81 9.36 -1.30 -4.80
N VAL A 82 9.92 -2.37 -4.23
CA VAL A 82 9.15 -3.43 -3.56
C VAL A 82 8.40 -2.91 -2.34
N TYR A 83 9.00 -2.03 -1.56
CA TYR A 83 8.29 -1.32 -0.49
C TYR A 83 7.09 -0.53 -1.02
N SER A 84 7.29 0.30 -2.05
CA SER A 84 6.23 1.13 -2.65
C SER A 84 5.10 0.29 -3.22
N ALA A 85 5.44 -0.81 -3.91
CA ALA A 85 4.46 -1.78 -4.39
C ALA A 85 3.68 -2.44 -3.25
N SER A 86 4.34 -2.77 -2.13
CA SER A 86 3.68 -3.37 -0.96
C SER A 86 2.68 -2.40 -0.31
N LYS A 87 3.02 -1.10 -0.25
CA LYS A 87 2.13 -0.04 0.27
C LYS A 87 0.93 0.18 -0.64
N THR A 88 1.16 0.25 -1.94
CA THR A 88 0.09 0.34 -2.95
C THR A 88 -0.86 -0.87 -2.86
N LYS A 89 -0.32 -2.09 -2.86
CA LYS A 89 -1.13 -3.32 -2.85
C LYS A 89 -1.88 -3.55 -1.54
N GLN A 90 -1.29 -3.26 -0.38
CA GLN A 90 -1.99 -3.43 0.90
C GLN A 90 -3.21 -2.50 0.99
N GLU A 91 -3.08 -1.26 0.49
CA GLU A 91 -4.13 -0.25 0.59
C GLU A 91 -5.26 -0.51 -0.42
N LEU A 92 -4.91 -0.83 -1.67
CA LEU A 92 -5.87 -1.30 -2.66
C LEU A 92 -6.69 -2.51 -2.15
N ALA A 93 -6.01 -3.48 -1.53
CA ALA A 93 -6.67 -4.65 -0.97
C ALA A 93 -7.59 -4.30 0.22
N ALA A 94 -7.16 -3.36 1.08
CA ALA A 94 -7.98 -2.88 2.19
C ALA A 94 -9.28 -2.23 1.69
N TRP A 95 -9.19 -1.33 0.71
CA TRP A 95 -10.36 -0.67 0.13
C TRP A 95 -11.26 -1.63 -0.64
N GLU A 96 -10.68 -2.54 -1.42
CA GLU A 96 -11.46 -3.56 -2.14
C GLU A 96 -12.22 -4.47 -1.19
N TRP A 97 -11.56 -4.97 -0.15
CA TRP A 97 -12.23 -5.78 0.86
C TRP A 97 -13.32 -4.98 1.58
N HIS A 98 -13.05 -3.73 1.96
CA HIS A 98 -14.01 -2.89 2.69
C HIS A 98 -15.27 -2.55 1.87
N ARG A 99 -15.15 -2.39 0.53
CA ARG A 99 -16.30 -2.17 -0.37
C ARG A 99 -17.31 -3.32 -0.35
N HIS A 100 -16.83 -4.55 -0.20
CA HIS A 100 -17.70 -5.75 -0.25
C HIS A 100 -18.05 -6.29 1.14
N ALA A 101 -17.25 -5.97 2.16
CA ALA A 101 -17.45 -6.46 3.52
C ALA A 101 -18.45 -5.59 4.29
N SER A 102 -19.54 -6.19 4.77
CA SER A 102 -20.40 -5.58 5.79
C SER A 102 -19.71 -5.66 7.16
N CYS A 103 -18.78 -4.74 7.42
CA CYS A 103 -17.86 -4.82 8.56
C CYS A 103 -18.18 -3.89 9.74
N GLY A 104 -19.19 -3.01 9.62
CA GLY A 104 -19.70 -2.20 10.74
C GLY A 104 -18.79 -1.07 11.24
N PHE A 105 -17.55 -0.98 10.76
CA PHE A 105 -16.63 0.11 11.02
C PHE A 105 -16.41 0.99 9.78
N VAL A 106 -15.88 2.20 9.99
CA VAL A 106 -15.37 3.07 8.90
C VAL A 106 -13.86 2.83 8.73
N LEU A 107 -13.42 2.62 7.49
CA LEU A 107 -12.00 2.59 7.15
C LEU A 107 -11.53 3.98 6.71
N ASN A 108 -10.37 4.43 7.23
CA ASN A 108 -9.61 5.57 6.70
C ASN A 108 -8.15 5.17 6.50
N THR A 109 -7.45 5.87 5.62
CA THR A 109 -6.01 5.70 5.40
C THR A 109 -5.28 7.01 5.67
N ILE A 110 -4.06 6.93 6.19
CA ILE A 110 -3.15 8.07 6.30
C ILE A 110 -1.87 7.73 5.52
N LEU A 111 -1.42 8.65 4.68
CA LEU A 111 -0.27 8.46 3.79
C LEU A 111 0.86 9.44 4.15
N PRO A 112 1.66 9.17 5.21
CA PRO A 112 2.84 9.98 5.50
C PRO A 112 3.85 9.95 4.35
N ASN A 113 4.53 11.07 4.12
CA ASN A 113 5.60 11.10 3.14
C ASN A 113 6.78 10.21 3.56
N VAL A 114 7.41 9.56 2.58
CA VAL A 114 8.71 8.91 2.79
C VAL A 114 9.81 9.98 2.69
N ASN A 115 10.67 10.07 3.71
CA ASN A 115 11.80 11.00 3.77
C ASN A 115 13.08 10.20 4.07
#